data_AF-A0A6L6QDX6-F1
#
_entry.id   AF-A0A6L6QDX6-F1
#
_cell.length_a   1.000
_cell.length_b   1.000
_cell.length_c   1.000
_cell.angle_alpha   90.00
_cell.angle_beta   90.00
_cell.angle_gamma   90.00
#
_symmetry.space_group_name_H-M   'P 1'
#
loop_
_entity.id
_entity.type
_entity.pdbx_description
1 polymer ?
#
loop_
_entity_poly.entity_id
_entity_poly.type
_entity_poly.pdbx_seq_one_letter_code
_entity_poly.pdbx_strand_id
1 'polypeptide(L)'
;MDLSKLSSPELRNLQEQIKRELKQREGMDKQKAREQIFAIAQQSGVPLKELLAGFPGSRNKGGKVEARYRNPGNANEQWTGRGRQPKWVRDWVDSGKSIDGLRI
;
A
#
# COMPACT_ATOMS: atom_id res chain seq x y z
N MET A 1 -33.93 21.06 1.88
CA MET A 1 -33.39 21.65 0.64
C MET A 1 -34.34 21.24 -0.47
N ASP A 2 -34.98 22.21 -1.15
CA ASP A 2 -35.94 21.92 -2.22
C ASP A 2 -35.22 21.64 -3.53
N LEU A 3 -35.12 20.36 -3.91
CA LEU A 3 -34.50 19.94 -5.17
C LEU A 3 -35.34 20.32 -6.41
N SER A 4 -36.62 20.61 -6.22
CA SER A 4 -37.57 20.99 -7.27
C SER A 4 -37.34 22.40 -7.85
N LYS A 5 -36.55 23.24 -7.17
CA LYS A 5 -36.22 24.60 -7.61
C LYS A 5 -34.88 24.69 -8.34
N LEU A 6 -34.12 23.59 -8.39
CA LEU A 6 -32.79 23.53 -9.00
C LEU A 6 -32.90 23.14 -10.47
N SER A 7 -32.13 23.79 -11.32
CA SER A 7 -31.97 23.44 -12.72
C SER A 7 -31.17 22.14 -12.89
N SER A 8 -31.31 21.46 -14.04
CA SER A 8 -30.58 20.22 -14.33
C SER A 8 -29.05 20.34 -14.18
N PRO A 9 -28.38 21.46 -14.55
CA PRO A 9 -26.96 21.66 -14.29
C PRO A 9 -26.62 21.76 -12.78
N GLU A 10 -27.46 22.45 -11.99
CA GLU A 10 -27.25 22.60 -10.55
C GLU A 10 -27.43 21.28 -9.82
N LEU A 11 -28.43 20.47 -10.20
CA LEU A 11 -28.63 19.12 -9.67
C LEU A 11 -27.44 18.20 -9.95
N ARG A 12 -26.83 18.30 -11.14
CA ARG A 12 -25.61 17.55 -11.48
C ARG A 12 -24.41 18.00 -10.64
N ASN A 13 -24.25 19.31 -10.42
CA ASN A 13 -23.19 19.84 -9.57
C ASN A 13 -23.37 19.36 -8.12
N LEU A 14 -24.59 19.44 -7.58
CA LEU A 14 -24.91 18.95 -6.25
C LEU A 14 -24.65 17.44 -6.12
N GLN A 15 -24.97 16.64 -7.14
CA GLN A 15 -24.66 15.21 -7.16
C GLN A 15 -23.15 14.96 -7.04
N GLU A 16 -22.31 15.70 -7.76
CA GLU A 16 -20.86 15.58 -7.67
C GLU A 16 -20.32 16.02 -6.31
N GLN A 17 -20.89 17.08 -5.72
CA GLN A 17 -20.55 17.50 -4.36
C GLN A 17 -20.91 16.44 -3.33
N ILE A 18 -22.11 15.84 -3.42
CA ILE A 18 -22.54 14.75 -2.55
C ILE A 18 -21.61 13.55 -2.68
N LYS A 19 -21.22 13.16 -3.89
CA LYS A 19 -20.25 12.05 -4.09
C LYS A 19 -18.92 12.34 -3.42
N ARG A 20 -18.40 13.57 -3.52
CA ARG A 20 -17.15 13.98 -2.88
C ARG A 20 -17.28 13.95 -1.35
N GLU A 21 -18.37 14.51 -0.82
CA GLU A 21 -18.66 14.53 0.61
C GLU A 21 -18.80 13.10 1.17
N LEU A 22 -19.53 12.22 0.49
CA LEU A 22 -19.66 10.80 0.88
C LEU A 22 -18.29 10.12 0.94
N LYS A 23 -17.45 10.32 -0.08
CA LYS A 23 -16.10 9.76 -0.11
C LYS A 23 -15.22 10.30 1.03
N GLN A 24 -15.35 11.58 1.36
CA GLN A 24 -14.63 12.17 2.49
C GLN A 24 -15.12 11.59 3.82
N ARG A 25 -16.43 11.50 4.02
CA ARG A 25 -17.03 10.88 5.22
C ARG A 25 -16.63 9.43 5.39
N GLU A 26 -16.68 8.64 4.33
CA GLU A 26 -16.17 7.26 4.37
C GLU A 26 -14.69 7.21 4.81
N GLY A 27 -13.87 8.17 4.38
CA GLY A 27 -12.49 8.29 4.82
C GLY A 27 -12.37 8.60 6.32
N MET A 28 -13.15 9.57 6.80
CA MET A 28 -13.20 9.95 8.22
C MET A 28 -13.74 8.80 9.10
N ASP A 29 -14.80 8.11 8.66
CA ASP A 29 -15.39 6.99 9.38
C ASP A 29 -14.40 5.82 9.48
N LYS A 30 -13.68 5.52 8.39
CA LYS A 30 -12.58 4.55 8.40
C LYS A 30 -11.47 4.96 9.36
N GLN A 31 -11.13 6.24 9.44
CA GLN A 31 -10.12 6.73 10.37
C GLN A 31 -10.60 6.62 11.82
N LYS A 32 -11.82 7.07 12.14
CA LYS A 32 -12.43 6.91 13.46
C LYS A 32 -12.47 5.45 13.91
N ALA A 33 -12.87 4.54 13.02
CA ALA A 33 -12.87 3.12 13.32
C ALA A 33 -11.47 2.60 13.67
N ARG A 34 -10.42 3.05 12.95
CA ARG A 34 -9.03 2.70 13.26
C ARG A 34 -8.59 3.24 14.62
N GLU A 35 -8.94 4.48 14.94
CA GLU A 35 -8.62 5.11 16.23
C GLU A 35 -9.30 4.37 17.38
N GLN A 36 -10.56 3.97 17.22
CA GLN A 36 -11.28 3.16 18.20
C GLN A 36 -10.63 1.79 18.41
N ILE A 37 -10.27 1.09 17.32
CA ILE A 37 -9.56 -0.19 17.41
C ILE A 37 -8.23 0.00 18.15
N PHE A 38 -7.50 1.08 17.84
CA PHE A 38 -6.23 1.40 18.49
C PHE A 38 -6.41 1.70 19.99
N ALA A 39 -7.43 2.47 20.37
CA ALA A 39 -7.73 2.75 21.77
C ALA A 39 -8.06 1.47 22.55
N ILE A 40 -8.86 0.57 21.98
CA ILE A 40 -9.17 -0.74 22.59
C ILE A 40 -7.90 -1.59 22.72
N ALA A 41 -7.04 -1.59 21.70
CA ALA A 41 -5.76 -2.30 21.71
C ALA A 41 -4.85 -1.81 22.85
N GLN A 42 -4.71 -0.49 22.98
CA GLN A 42 -3.92 0.14 24.04
C GLN A 42 -4.47 -0.19 25.43
N GLN A 43 -5.78 -0.12 25.63
CA GLN A 43 -6.42 -0.49 26.90
C GLN A 43 -6.18 -1.94 27.29
N SER A 44 -6.16 -2.83 26.29
CA SER A 44 -5.95 -4.27 26.51
C SER A 44 -4.47 -4.66 26.62
N GLY A 45 -3.54 -3.71 26.44
CA GLY A 45 -2.10 -3.97 26.42
C GLY A 45 -1.62 -4.81 25.22
N VAL A 46 -2.45 -4.93 24.17
CA VAL A 46 -2.13 -5.75 23.00
C VAL A 46 -1.61 -4.85 21.88
N PRO A 47 -0.43 -5.14 21.30
CA PRO A 47 0.07 -4.36 20.17
C PRO A 47 -0.82 -4.55 18.94
N LEU A 48 -1.16 -3.44 18.24
CA LEU A 48 -2.03 -3.45 17.07
C LEU A 48 -1.61 -4.45 15.98
N LYS A 49 -0.30 -4.69 15.84
CA LYS A 49 0.26 -5.67 14.90
C LYS A 49 -0.19 -7.10 15.19
N GLU A 50 -0.34 -7.46 16.47
CA GLU A 50 -0.83 -8.77 16.89
C GLU A 50 -2.34 -8.91 16.67
N LEU A 51 -3.12 -7.85 16.96
CA LEU A 51 -4.55 -7.84 16.64
C LEU A 51 -4.80 -8.01 15.14
N LEU A 52 -3.98 -7.36 14.30
CA LEU A 52 -4.09 -7.45 12.85
C LEU A 52 -3.57 -8.78 12.28
N ALA A 53 -2.75 -9.53 13.01
CA ALA A 53 -2.18 -10.79 12.52
C ALA A 53 -3.24 -11.89 12.31
N GLY A 54 -4.38 -11.81 13.02
CA GLY A 54 -5.50 -12.75 12.88
C GLY A 54 -6.50 -12.38 11.78
N PHE A 55 -6.40 -11.20 11.16
CA PHE A 55 -7.38 -10.77 10.15
C PHE A 55 -7.03 -11.30 8.75
N PRO A 56 -7.95 -12.01 8.06
CA PRO A 56 -7.76 -12.43 6.69
C PRO A 56 -7.62 -11.18 5.79
N GLY A 57 -6.50 -11.09 5.08
CA GLY A 57 -6.17 -9.92 4.24
C GLY A 57 -5.13 -8.97 4.84
N SER A 58 -4.76 -9.16 6.11
CA SER A 58 -3.59 -8.51 6.72
C SER A 58 -2.30 -9.15 6.21
N ARG A 59 -2.03 -9.04 4.90
CA ARG A 59 -0.67 -9.27 4.43
C ARG A 59 0.13 -8.07 4.88
N ASN A 60 1.03 -8.29 5.84
CA ASN A 60 2.18 -7.41 6.05
C ASN A 60 2.76 -7.11 4.67
N LYS A 61 2.53 -5.90 4.17
CA LYS A 61 3.17 -5.39 2.97
C LYS A 61 4.63 -5.30 3.37
N GLY A 62 5.38 -6.38 3.11
CA GLY A 62 6.72 -6.59 3.65
C GLY A 62 7.50 -5.30 3.52
N GLY A 63 8.00 -4.80 4.64
CA GLY A 63 8.70 -3.52 4.70
C GLY A 63 9.74 -3.45 3.59
N LYS A 64 9.91 -2.26 3.00
CA LYS A 64 10.87 -2.01 1.94
C LYS A 64 12.24 -2.56 2.37
N VAL A 65 12.62 -3.69 1.79
CA VAL A 65 13.92 -4.32 2.07
C VAL A 65 14.94 -3.60 1.20
N GLU A 66 16.09 -3.27 1.78
CA GLU A 66 17.23 -2.76 1.04
C GLU A 66 17.57 -3.66 -0.15
N ALA A 67 17.98 -3.05 -1.26
CA ALA A 67 18.49 -3.80 -2.38
C ALA A 67 19.73 -4.58 -1.95
N ARG A 68 19.83 -5.85 -2.35
CA ARG A 68 20.99 -6.70 -2.05
C ARG A 68 21.90 -6.85 -3.26
N TYR A 69 21.36 -6.65 -4.46
CA TYR A 69 22.06 -6.81 -5.73
C TYR A 69 21.81 -5.61 -6.64
N ARG A 70 22.83 -5.20 -7.42
CA ARG A 70 22.77 -4.12 -8.40
C ARG A 70 23.28 -4.60 -9.76
N ASN A 71 22.63 -4.17 -10.83
CA ASN A 71 23.05 -4.51 -12.18
C ASN A 71 24.34 -3.73 -12.58
N PRO A 72 25.42 -4.39 -12.99
CA PRO A 72 26.65 -3.74 -13.45
C PRO A 72 26.46 -2.97 -14.77
N GLY A 73 25.48 -3.35 -15.60
CA GLY A 73 25.15 -2.64 -16.83
C GLY A 73 24.20 -1.46 -16.63
N ASN A 74 23.52 -1.36 -15.48
CA ASN A 74 22.60 -0.27 -15.17
C ASN A 74 22.42 -0.11 -13.64
N ALA A 75 23.08 0.90 -13.06
CA ALA A 75 23.05 1.14 -11.61
C ALA A 75 21.66 1.44 -11.02
N ASN A 76 20.68 1.79 -11.85
CA ASN A 76 19.29 2.03 -11.41
C ASN A 76 18.52 0.71 -11.20
N GLU A 77 18.97 -0.40 -11.77
CA GLU A 77 18.34 -1.69 -11.61
C GLU A 77 18.90 -2.41 -10.38
N GLN A 78 18.04 -2.58 -9.38
CA GLN A 78 18.38 -3.12 -8.09
C GLN A 78 17.39 -4.22 -7.68
N TRP A 79 17.89 -5.23 -7.00
CA TRP A 79 17.08 -6.37 -6.56
C TRP A 79 17.38 -6.72 -5.11
N THR A 80 16.33 -6.91 -4.33
CA THR A 80 16.41 -7.21 -2.88
C THR A 80 16.76 -8.67 -2.58
N GLY A 81 16.86 -9.52 -3.62
CA GLY A 81 17.00 -10.97 -3.47
C GLY A 81 15.69 -11.68 -3.09
N ARG A 82 14.57 -10.94 -3.00
CA ARG A 82 13.24 -11.49 -2.72
C ARG A 82 12.34 -11.39 -3.96
N GLY A 83 11.51 -12.40 -4.17
CA GLY A 83 10.56 -12.44 -5.28
C GLY A 83 11.16 -12.87 -6.62
N ARG A 84 10.48 -12.56 -7.73
CA ARG A 84 10.89 -12.97 -9.08
C ARG A 84 12.24 -12.34 -9.44
N GLN A 85 13.21 -13.17 -9.81
CA GLN A 85 14.51 -12.74 -10.32
C GLN A 85 14.34 -11.85 -11.56
N PRO A 86 14.96 -10.66 -11.59
CA PRO A 86 15.06 -9.82 -12.77
C PRO A 86 15.83 -10.51 -13.90
N LYS A 87 15.61 -10.04 -15.14
CA LYS A 87 16.24 -10.62 -16.32
C LYS A 87 17.77 -10.52 -16.26
N TRP A 88 18.33 -9.38 -15.85
CA TRP A 88 19.77 -9.19 -15.74
C TRP A 88 20.44 -10.11 -14.70
N VAL A 89 19.74 -10.48 -13.62
CA VAL A 89 20.25 -11.44 -12.63
C VAL A 89 20.31 -12.83 -13.26
N ARG A 90 19.28 -13.22 -14.02
CA ARG A 90 19.25 -14.51 -14.72
C ARG A 90 20.33 -14.58 -15.78
N ASP A 91 20.38 -13.59 -16.67
CA ASP A 91 21.37 -13.53 -17.74
C ASP A 91 22.82 -13.57 -17.16
N TRP A 92 23.06 -12.98 -15.99
CA TRP A 92 24.35 -13.05 -15.27
C TRP A 92 24.68 -14.46 -14.76
N VAL A 93 23.72 -15.14 -14.13
CA VAL A 93 23.88 -16.50 -13.63
C VAL A 93 24.01 -17.50 -14.78
N ASP A 94 23.22 -17.32 -15.84
CA ASP A 94 23.26 -18.13 -17.08
C ASP A 94 24.60 -17.97 -17.83
N SER A 95 25.27 -16.83 -17.66
CA SER A 95 26.64 -16.60 -18.16
C SER A 95 27.72 -17.31 -17.32
N GLY A 96 27.33 -18.16 -16.36
CA GLY A 96 28.25 -18.92 -15.50
C GLY A 96 28.88 -18.11 -14.36
N LYS A 97 28.40 -16.88 -14.10
CA LYS A 97 28.94 -16.00 -13.06
C LYS A 97 28.14 -16.13 -11.76
N SER A 98 28.83 -16.10 -10.62
CA SER A 98 28.15 -16.12 -9.33
C SER A 98 27.36 -14.83 -9.11
N ILE A 99 26.13 -14.97 -8.61
CA ILE A 99 25.26 -13.86 -8.21
C ILE A 99 25.88 -12.97 -7.13
N ASP A 100 26.83 -13.49 -6.34
CA ASP A 100 27.54 -12.71 -5.33
C ASP A 100 28.35 -11.56 -5.93
N GLY A 101 28.75 -11.66 -7.20
CA GLY A 101 29.41 -10.56 -7.92
C GLY A 101 28.50 -9.37 -8.23
N LEU A 102 27.18 -9.53 -8.06
CA LEU A 102 26.18 -8.47 -8.22
C LEU A 102 25.82 -7.81 -6.89
N ARG A 103 26.36 -8.31 -5.78
CA ARG A 103 26.00 -7.86 -4.44
C ARG A 103 26.52 -6.45 -4.16
N ILE A 104 25.70 -5.62 -3.53
CA ILE A 104 26.10 -4.30 -3.01
C ILE A 104 26.46 -4.38 -1.53
#